data_AF-A0AAN3P030-F1
#
_entry.id   AF-A0AAN3P030-F1
#
_cell.length_a   1.000
_cell.length_b   1.000
_cell.length_c   1.000
_cell.angle_alpha   90.00
_cell.angle_beta   90.00
_cell.angle_gamma   90.00
#
_symmetry.space_group_name_H-M   'P 1'
#
loop_
_entity.id
_entity.type
_entity.pdbx_description
1 polymer ?
#
loop_
_entity_poly.entity_id
_entity_poly.type
_entity_poly.pdbx_seq_one_letter_code
_entity_poly.pdbx_strand_id
1 'polypeptide(L)'
;MLKRYLVLSVVTAAFSLPSLVYAAQQNILSVHILNQQTGKPAADVTVTLEKKADNGWLQLNTAKTDKDGRIKALWPEQTATTGDYRVVFKTGDYFKKQNLESFFPE
;
A
#
# COMPACT_ATOMS: atom_id res chain seq x y z
N MET A 1 63.95 12.22 -27.01
CA MET A 1 63.12 13.15 -27.82
C MET A 1 61.66 12.88 -27.46
N LEU A 2 61.10 13.56 -26.46
CA LEU A 2 60.49 14.88 -26.48
C LEU A 2 59.17 14.96 -27.28
N LYS A 3 58.08 15.09 -26.50
CA LYS A 3 56.78 15.73 -26.76
C LYS A 3 55.84 15.07 -27.78
N ARG A 4 54.62 14.78 -27.30
CA ARG A 4 53.42 15.56 -27.65
C ARG A 4 52.26 15.23 -26.71
N TYR A 5 51.96 16.18 -25.83
CA TYR A 5 50.67 16.29 -25.16
C TYR A 5 49.61 16.58 -26.23
N LEU A 6 48.52 15.81 -26.26
CA LEU A 6 47.34 16.15 -27.04
C LEU A 6 46.10 15.65 -26.31
N VAL A 7 45.40 16.60 -25.68
CA VAL A 7 43.93 16.76 -25.69
C VAL A 7 43.16 15.72 -24.84
N LEU A 8 42.67 16.08 -23.66
CA LEU A 8 41.45 16.87 -23.36
C LEU A 8 40.37 15.91 -22.83
N SER A 9 40.08 16.05 -21.54
CA SER A 9 38.77 15.86 -20.89
C SER A 9 37.85 14.73 -21.40
N VAL A 10 37.79 13.63 -20.64
CA VAL A 10 36.54 12.82 -20.53
C VAL A 10 36.18 12.86 -19.04
N VAL A 11 35.56 13.96 -18.61
CA VAL A 11 34.13 14.00 -18.29
C VAL A 11 33.75 12.83 -17.37
N THR A 12 33.63 13.17 -16.09
CA THR A 12 32.86 12.46 -15.06
C THR A 12 31.91 11.43 -15.64
N ALA A 13 32.22 10.15 -15.47
CA ALA A 13 31.30 9.06 -15.73
C ALA A 13 30.13 9.16 -14.74
N ALA A 14 29.13 9.94 -15.15
CA ALA A 14 27.70 9.67 -15.03
C ALA A 14 27.33 8.68 -13.90
N PHE A 15 27.24 9.20 -12.67
CA PHE A 15 26.30 8.67 -11.67
C PHE A 15 24.87 8.97 -12.16
N SER A 16 24.43 8.30 -13.22
CA SER A 16 23.08 8.45 -13.75
C SER A 16 22.43 7.09 -13.92
N LEU A 17 22.29 6.37 -12.82
CA LEU A 17 21.28 5.32 -12.64
C LEU A 17 20.90 5.36 -11.15
N PRO A 18 19.61 5.31 -10.72
CA PRO A 18 18.38 5.11 -11.50
C PRO A 18 17.18 5.96 -10.99
N SER A 19 16.64 6.85 -11.84
CA SER A 19 15.26 7.37 -11.63
C SER A 19 14.18 6.28 -11.81
N LEU A 20 14.56 5.10 -12.26
CA LEU A 20 13.68 3.93 -12.40
C LEU A 20 13.31 3.26 -11.07
N VAL A 21 14.02 3.53 -9.97
CA VAL A 21 13.69 2.91 -8.66
C VAL A 21 12.49 3.57 -7.98
N TYR A 22 12.13 4.80 -8.35
CA TYR A 22 10.98 5.49 -7.74
C TYR A 22 9.62 5.07 -8.33
N ALA A 23 9.59 4.49 -9.53
CA ALA A 23 8.34 4.04 -10.14
C ALA A 23 7.81 2.71 -9.56
N ALA A 24 8.63 2.01 -8.77
CA ALA A 24 8.32 0.67 -8.24
C ALA A 24 7.51 0.68 -6.92
N GLN A 25 6.98 1.81 -6.44
CA GLN A 25 6.36 1.83 -5.11
C GLN A 25 5.08 2.66 -4.97
N GLN A 26 4.21 2.63 -5.97
CA GLN A 26 2.81 3.04 -5.75
C GLN A 26 1.93 1.79 -5.77
N ASN A 27 1.60 1.29 -4.58
CA ASN A 27 0.70 0.16 -4.43
C ASN A 27 -0.66 0.54 -5.03
N ILE A 28 -1.25 -0.37 -5.82
CA ILE A 28 -2.45 -0.06 -6.61
C ILE A 28 -3.71 0.12 -5.75
N LEU A 29 -3.67 -0.29 -4.48
CA LEU A 29 -4.80 -0.21 -3.58
C LEU A 29 -4.36 0.29 -2.20
N SER A 30 -4.91 1.44 -1.81
CA SER A 30 -4.78 1.97 -0.46
C SER A 30 -6.15 2.14 0.18
N VAL A 31 -6.23 2.03 1.50
CA VAL A 31 -7.44 2.30 2.28
C VAL A 31 -7.13 3.22 3.45
N HIS A 32 -8.14 3.95 3.92
CA HIS A 32 -8.06 4.82 5.09
C HIS A 32 -9.39 4.83 5.82
N ILE A 33 -9.36 4.89 7.15
CA ILE A 33 -10.55 4.88 8.00
C ILE A 33 -10.52 6.10 8.92
N LEU A 34 -11.56 6.92 8.83
CA LEU A 34 -11.83 8.02 9.76
C LEU A 34 -12.99 7.62 10.68
N ASN A 35 -12.77 7.64 11.99
CA ASN A 35 -13.85 7.52 12.96
C ASN A 35 -14.56 8.88 13.11
N GLN A 36 -15.76 8.99 12.55
CA GLN A 36 -16.53 10.23 12.56
C GLN A 36 -17.07 10.64 13.94
N GLN A 37 -17.20 9.70 14.89
CA GLN A 37 -17.65 10.03 16.25
C GLN A 37 -16.59 10.83 17.02
N THR A 38 -15.31 10.64 16.69
CA THR A 38 -14.18 11.29 17.37
C THR A 38 -13.46 12.31 16.49
N GLY A 39 -13.71 12.29 15.18
CA GLY A 39 -12.96 13.06 14.19
C GLY A 39 -11.51 12.61 14.01
N LYS A 40 -11.16 11.40 14.48
CA LYS A 40 -9.79 10.87 14.47
C LYS A 40 -9.65 9.63 13.58
N PRO A 41 -8.44 9.31 13.09
CA PRO A 41 -8.22 8.07 12.35
C PRO A 41 -8.49 6.83 13.22
N ALA A 42 -9.04 5.78 12.61
CA ALA A 42 -9.25 4.50 13.26
C ALA A 42 -8.03 3.60 13.06
N ALA A 43 -7.13 3.59 14.04
CA ALA A 43 -5.92 2.76 14.04
C ALA A 43 -6.18 1.31 14.46
N ASP A 44 -5.30 0.39 14.08
CA ASP A 44 -5.34 -1.05 14.42
C ASP A 44 -6.64 -1.77 13.97
N VAL A 45 -7.29 -1.25 12.92
CA VAL A 45 -8.45 -1.90 12.29
C VAL A 45 -7.94 -2.91 11.27
N THR A 46 -8.37 -4.17 11.40
CA THR A 46 -8.04 -5.21 10.41
C THR A 46 -8.84 -4.98 9.13
N VAL A 47 -8.19 -5.11 7.98
CA VAL A 47 -8.80 -5.03 6.66
C VAL A 47 -8.32 -6.19 5.81
N THR A 48 -9.24 -6.93 5.22
CA THR A 48 -8.93 -7.97 4.22
C THR A 48 -9.21 -7.47 2.81
N LEU A 49 -8.43 -7.96 1.86
CA LEU A 49 -8.65 -7.82 0.43
C LEU A 49 -8.99 -9.18 -0.16
N GLU A 50 -10.08 -9.26 -0.89
CA GLU A 50 -10.55 -10.47 -1.57
C GLU A 50 -10.77 -10.20 -3.05
N LYS A 51 -10.51 -11.22 -3.87
CA LYS A 51 -10.86 -11.24 -5.29
C LYS A 51 -12.01 -12.20 -5.52
N LYS A 52 -12.96 -11.81 -6.37
CA LYS A 52 -14.02 -12.72 -6.81
C LYS A 52 -13.42 -13.83 -7.71
N ALA A 53 -13.74 -15.06 -7.39
CA ALA A 53 -13.39 -16.28 -8.12
C ALA A 53 -14.67 -17.08 -8.42
N ASP A 54 -14.56 -18.12 -9.24
CA ASP A 54 -15.71 -18.90 -9.73
C ASP A 54 -16.61 -19.43 -8.59
N ASN A 55 -15.98 -19.84 -7.48
CA ASN A 55 -16.66 -20.44 -6.31
C ASN A 55 -16.74 -19.50 -5.10
N GLY A 56 -16.62 -18.19 -5.28
CA GLY A 56 -16.79 -17.22 -4.20
C GLY A 56 -15.67 -16.18 -4.11
N TRP A 57 -15.19 -15.92 -2.89
CA TRP A 57 -14.17 -14.91 -2.62
C TRP A 57 -12.86 -15.57 -2.20
N LEU A 58 -11.77 -15.22 -2.87
CA LEU A 58 -10.43 -15.64 -2.53
C LEU A 58 -9.72 -14.49 -1.81
N GLN A 59 -9.33 -14.68 -0.56
CA GLN A 59 -8.54 -13.69 0.16
C GLN A 59 -7.15 -13.56 -0.47
N LEU A 60 -6.76 -12.34 -0.81
CA LEU A 60 -5.45 -12.00 -1.36
C LEU A 60 -4.50 -11.45 -0.30
N ASN A 61 -4.99 -10.61 0.60
CA ASN A 61 -4.16 -10.01 1.64
C ASN A 61 -4.98 -9.66 2.89
N THR A 62 -4.30 -9.52 4.02
CA THR A 62 -4.84 -8.98 5.28
C THR A 62 -3.81 -8.06 5.92
N ALA A 63 -4.24 -6.89 6.38
CA ALA A 63 -3.38 -5.91 7.02
C ALA A 63 -4.16 -5.11 8.06
N LYS A 64 -3.47 -4.31 8.85
CA LYS A 64 -4.09 -3.41 9.82
C LYS A 64 -3.77 -1.95 9.52
N THR A 65 -4.73 -1.07 9.80
CA THR A 65 -4.50 0.37 9.69
C THR A 65 -3.42 0.84 10.65
N ASP A 66 -2.53 1.71 10.15
CA ASP A 66 -1.51 2.37 10.95
C ASP A 66 -2.13 3.43 11.91
N LYS A 67 -1.27 4.13 12.65
CA LYS A 67 -1.69 5.20 13.60
C LYS A 67 -2.49 6.33 12.94
N ASP A 68 -2.33 6.52 11.63
CA ASP A 68 -3.03 7.53 10.85
C ASP A 68 -4.26 6.92 10.16
N GLY A 69 -4.69 5.73 10.57
CA GLY A 69 -5.85 5.02 10.07
C GLY A 69 -5.67 4.47 8.66
N ARG A 70 -4.44 4.33 8.16
CA ARG A 70 -4.14 4.01 6.75
C ARG A 70 -3.54 2.63 6.56
N ILE A 71 -3.83 2.06 5.39
CA ILE A 71 -3.03 1.00 4.79
C ILE A 71 -2.63 1.52 3.41
N LYS A 72 -1.39 2.00 3.29
CA LYS A 72 -0.89 2.60 2.04
C LYS A 72 -0.69 1.57 0.93
N ALA A 73 -0.47 0.31 1.32
CA ALA A 73 -0.20 -0.79 0.41
C ALA A 73 -0.97 -2.04 0.83
N LEU A 74 -2.24 -2.15 0.41
CA LEU A 74 -3.07 -3.31 0.70
C LEU A 74 -2.92 -4.41 -0.36
N TRP A 75 -2.49 -4.05 -1.58
CA TRP A 75 -2.24 -5.05 -2.63
C TRP A 75 -0.99 -5.89 -2.32
N PRO A 76 -1.05 -7.23 -2.40
CA PRO A 76 0.11 -8.10 -2.15
C PRO A 76 1.15 -8.05 -3.28
N GLU A 77 2.33 -8.63 -3.08
CA GLU A 77 3.43 -8.67 -4.07
C GLU A 77 3.14 -9.66 -5.23
N GLN A 78 2.10 -9.35 -6.00
CA GLN A 78 1.69 -10.10 -7.18
C GLN A 78 1.08 -9.17 -8.23
N THR A 79 1.20 -9.54 -9.50
CA THR A 79 0.60 -8.80 -10.61
C THR A 79 -0.91 -8.76 -10.48
N ALA A 80 -1.48 -7.55 -10.60
CA ALA A 80 -2.91 -7.37 -10.58
C ALA A 80 -3.57 -7.78 -11.90
N THR A 81 -4.74 -8.39 -11.80
CA THR A 81 -5.59 -8.74 -12.93
C THR A 81 -6.90 -7.96 -12.85
N THR A 82 -7.58 -7.76 -13.97
CA THR A 82 -8.94 -7.19 -13.96
C THR A 82 -9.94 -8.14 -13.27
N GLY A 83 -11.08 -7.58 -12.84
CA GLY A 83 -12.16 -8.31 -12.16
C GLY A 83 -12.68 -7.59 -10.93
N ASP A 84 -13.58 -8.25 -10.21
CA ASP A 84 -14.21 -7.71 -9.01
C ASP A 84 -13.36 -8.02 -7.77
N TYR A 85 -13.23 -7.02 -6.90
CA TYR A 85 -12.55 -7.13 -5.61
C TYR A 85 -13.44 -6.60 -4.51
N ARG A 86 -13.23 -7.08 -3.29
CA ARG A 86 -13.89 -6.60 -2.09
C ARG A 86 -12.86 -6.34 -1.01
N VAL A 87 -13.02 -5.22 -0.32
CA VAL A 87 -12.33 -4.94 0.94
C VAL A 87 -13.31 -5.13 2.08
N VAL A 88 -12.90 -5.82 3.13
CA VAL A 88 -13.70 -5.99 4.34
C VAL A 88 -12.95 -5.36 5.50
N PHE A 89 -13.46 -4.23 5.97
CA PHE A 89 -13.01 -3.60 7.20
C PHE A 89 -13.57 -4.41 8.36
N LYS A 90 -12.84 -4.61 9.46
CA LYS A 90 -13.37 -5.30 10.65
C LYS A 90 -13.79 -4.27 11.69
N THR A 91 -14.81 -3.46 11.36
CA THR A 91 -15.24 -2.34 12.21
C THR A 91 -15.97 -2.79 13.48
N GLY A 92 -16.69 -3.91 13.45
CA GLY A 92 -17.30 -4.50 14.64
C GLY A 92 -16.25 -4.81 15.72
N ASP A 93 -15.14 -5.44 15.34
CA ASP A 93 -14.02 -5.71 16.25
C ASP A 93 -13.37 -4.42 16.78
N TYR A 94 -13.24 -3.40 15.93
CA TYR A 94 -12.70 -2.09 16.32
C TYR A 94 -13.56 -1.42 17.41
N PHE A 95 -14.88 -1.41 17.26
CA PHE A 95 -15.79 -0.84 18.27
C PHE A 95 -15.87 -1.73 19.52
N LYS A 96 -15.87 -3.06 19.35
CA LYS A 96 -15.89 -4.01 20.47
C LYS A 96 -14.70 -3.86 21.41
N LYS A 97 -13.49 -3.61 20.88
CA LYS A 97 -12.28 -3.32 21.70
C LYS A 97 -12.44 -2.08 22.59
N GLN A 98 -13.35 -1.17 22.24
CA GLN A 98 -13.66 0.05 22.97
C GLN A 98 -14.95 -0.09 23.81
N ASN A 99 -15.49 -1.31 23.93
CA ASN A 99 -16.77 -1.58 24.59
C ASN A 99 -17.95 -0.80 23.98
N LEU A 100 -17.91 -0.54 22.67
CA LEU A 100 -18.99 0.07 21.91
C LEU A 100 -19.68 -0.98 21.04
N GLU A 101 -21.01 -0.92 21.01
CA GLU A 101 -21.82 -1.68 20.07
C GLU A 101 -21.72 -1.06 18.67
N SER A 102 -21.76 -1.91 17.64
CA SER A 102 -21.85 -1.51 16.24
C SER A 102 -22.96 -2.31 15.59
N PHE A 103 -23.79 -1.64 14.79
CA PHE A 103 -24.80 -2.33 14.00
C PHE A 103 -24.17 -3.25 12.94
N PHE A 104 -23.00 -2.87 12.43
CA PHE A 104 -22.26 -3.65 11.44
C PHE A 104 -21.25 -4.56 12.14
N PRO A 105 -21.25 -5.87 11.82
CA PRO A 105 -20.27 -6.81 12.39
C PRO A 105 -18.85 -6.59 11.83
N GLU A 106 -18.74 -5.95 10.66
CA GLU A 106 -17.50 -5.68 9.93
C GLU A 106 -17.64 -4.38 9.13
#